data_AF-A0A518BRP5-F1
#
_entry.id   AF-A0A518BRP5-F1
#
_cell.length_a   1.000
_cell.length_b   1.000
_cell.length_c   1.000
_cell.angle_alpha   90.00
_cell.angle_beta   90.00
_cell.angle_gamma   90.00
#
_symmetry.space_group_name_H-M   'P 1'
#
loop_
_entity.id
_entity.type
_entity.pdbx_description
1 polymer ?
#
loop_
_entity_poly.entity_id
_entity_poly.type
_entity_poly.pdbx_seq_one_letter_code
_entity_poly.pdbx_strand_id
1 'polypeptide(L)' 'MPLQDAIDLAEFLVDLTCRWYRSRLGAPTVGGPIEIAAIEEHQDVRWVERKYDDHADLIATERDDQ' A
#
# COMPACT_ATOMS: atom_id res chain seq x y z
N MET A 1 5.04 -3.76 16.89
CA MET A 1 3.79 -4.19 16.24
C MET A 1 4.18 -5.19 15.18
N PRO A 2 3.55 -6.38 15.11
CA PRO A 2 3.73 -7.31 13.99
C PRO A 2 3.50 -6.62 12.64
N LEU A 3 4.25 -7.01 11.60
CA LEU A 3 4.11 -6.41 10.28
C LEU A 3 2.68 -6.54 9.74
N GLN A 4 2.05 -7.70 9.93
CA GLN A 4 0.68 -7.94 9.49
C GLN A 4 -0.31 -6.98 10.16
N ASP A 5 -0.20 -6.76 11.47
CA ASP A 5 -1.06 -5.80 12.18
C ASP A 5 -0.90 -4.37 11.62
N ALA A 6 0.31 -4.00 11.18
CA ALA A 6 0.56 -2.70 10.57
C ALA A 6 -0.03 -2.59 9.15
N ILE A 7 0.06 -3.67 8.36
CA ILE A 7 -0.57 -3.79 7.04
C ILE A 7 -2.10 -3.67 7.18
N ASP A 8 -2.70 -4.45 8.06
CA ASP A 8 -4.15 -4.49 8.28
C ASP A 8 -4.66 -3.12 8.77
N LEU A 9 -3.90 -2.47 9.65
CA LEU A 9 -4.21 -1.12 10.10
C LEU A 9 -4.12 -0.10 8.96
N ALA A 10 -3.11 -0.19 8.10
CA ALA A 10 -2.95 0.71 6.96
C ALA A 10 -4.11 0.55 5.97
N GLU A 11 -4.48 -0.68 5.64
CA GLU A 11 -5.64 -1.00 4.77
C GLU A 11 -6.93 -0.41 5.36
N PHE A 12 -7.19 -0.66 6.64
CA PHE A 12 -8.37 -0.16 7.34
C PHE A 12 -8.46 1.37 7.29
N LEU A 13 -7.36 2.08 7.53
CA LEU A 13 -7.36 3.55 7.53
C LEU A 13 -7.63 4.12 6.14
N VAL A 14 -7.06 3.53 5.09
CA VAL A 14 -7.30 3.97 3.71
C VAL A 14 -8.73 3.67 3.29
N ASP A 15 -9.27 2.48 3.57
CA ASP A 15 -10.66 2.11 3.27
C ASP A 15 -11.64 3.02 4.02
N LEU A 16 -11.42 3.25 5.32
CA LEU A 16 -12.23 4.18 6.11
C LEU A 16 -12.25 5.57 5.50
N THR A 17 -11.10 6.08 5.07
CA THR A 17 -10.98 7.41 4.46
C THR A 17 -11.70 7.46 3.12
N CYS A 18 -11.56 6.43 2.28
CA CYS A 18 -12.29 6.32 1.01
C CYS A 18 -13.81 6.32 1.23
N ARG A 19 -14.30 5.56 2.23
CA ARG A 19 -15.72 5.52 2.58
C ARG A 19 -16.23 6.83 3.17
N TRP A 20 -15.41 7.50 3.97
CA TRP A 20 -15.71 8.80 4.54
C TRP A 20 -15.89 9.87 3.45
N TYR A 21 -14.92 9.99 2.53
CA TYR A 21 -15.01 10.96 1.43
C TYR A 21 -16.12 10.64 0.43
N ARG A 22 -16.47 9.36 0.23
CA ARG A 22 -17.67 8.96 -0.55
C ARG A 22 -18.97 9.43 0.10
N SER A 23 -19.03 9.44 1.43
CA SER A 23 -20.24 9.76 2.19
C SER A 23 -20.38 11.26 2.50
N ARG A 24 -19.31 12.04 2.32
CA ARG A 24 -19.29 13.48 2.56
C ARG A 24 -19.79 14.25 1.33
N LEU A 25 -20.48 15.38 1.56
CA LEU A 25 -20.81 16.34 0.50
C LEU A 25 -19.52 17.00 -0.03
N GLY A 26 -19.21 16.77 -1.30
CA GLY A 26 -18.03 17.29 -1.98
C GLY A 26 -17.54 16.35 -3.09
N ALA A 27 -16.56 16.79 -3.88
CA ALA A 27 -15.92 15.90 -4.83
C ALA A 27 -15.02 14.89 -4.08
N PRO A 28 -15.10 13.59 -4.39
CA PRO A 28 -14.21 12.60 -3.78
C PRO A 28 -12.77 12.84 -4.25
N THR A 29 -11.87 13.09 -3.30
CA THR A 29 -10.43 13.33 -3.56
C THR A 29 -9.57 12.09 -3.36
N VAL A 30 -10.13 11.05 -2.73
CA VAL A 30 -9.50 9.76 -2.45
C VAL A 30 -10.49 8.64 -2.75
N GLY A 31 -10.00 7.51 -3.24
CA GLY A 31 -10.82 6.37 -3.63
C GLY A 31 -10.09 5.44 -4.60
N GLY A 32 -10.83 4.47 -5.12
CA GLY A 32 -10.29 3.47 -6.03
C GLY A 32 -9.65 2.27 -5.31
N PRO A 33 -8.90 1.45 -6.04
CA PRO A 33 -8.20 0.28 -5.51
C PRO A 33 -7.11 0.70 -4.52
N ILE A 34 -6.94 -0.08 -3.45
CA ILE A 34 -5.88 0.12 -2.46
C ILE A 34 -4.73 -0.81 -2.86
N GLU A 35 -3.51 -0.29 -2.86
CA GLU A 35 -2.29 -1.07 -3.06
C GLU A 35 -1.35 -0.82 -1.87
N ILE A 36 -0.75 -1.89 -1.34
CA ILE A 36 0.06 -1.81 -0.12
C ILE A 36 1.43 -2.42 -0.38
N ALA A 37 2.48 -1.67 -0.05
CA ALA A 37 3.87 -2.13 -0.03
C ALA A 37 4.42 -2.04 1.40
N ALA A 38 5.04 -3.11 1.86
CA ALA A 38 5.69 -3.20 3.16
C ALA A 38 7.22 -3.22 2.99
N ILE A 39 7.92 -2.49 3.86
CA ILE A 39 9.38 -2.44 3.89
C ILE A 39 9.84 -2.75 5.31
N GLU A 40 10.71 -3.74 5.47
CA GLU A 40 11.33 -4.08 6.75
C GLU A 40 12.82 -3.74 6.72
N GLU A 41 13.37 -3.27 7.84
CA GLU A 41 14.79 -2.98 7.95
C GLU A 41 15.58 -4.28 7.72
N HIS A 42 16.48 -4.26 6.72
CA HIS A 42 17.25 -5.42 6.21
C HIS A 42 16.51 -6.42 5.30
N GLN A 43 15.31 -6.11 4.81
CA GLN A 43 14.63 -6.92 3.78
C GLN A 43 14.17 -6.04 2.60
N ASP A 44 13.96 -6.70 1.46
CA ASP A 44 13.46 -6.05 0.25
C ASP A 44 11.99 -5.60 0.41
N VAL A 45 11.60 -4.61 -0.39
CA VAL A 45 10.21 -4.14 -0.46
C VAL A 45 9.32 -5.26 -0.97
N ARG A 46 8.27 -5.60 -0.22
CA ARG A 46 7.28 -6.61 -0.62
C ARG A 46 5.93 -5.97 -0.88
N TRP A 47 5.37 -6.22 -2.05
CA TRP A 47 3.98 -5.90 -2.35
C TRP A 47 3.06 -6.91 -1.65
N VAL A 48 2.13 -6.39 -0.86
CA VAL A 48 1.19 -7.22 -0.07
C VAL A 48 -0.12 -7.41 -0.82
N GLU A 49 -0.60 -6.36 -1.51
CA GLU A 49 -1.77 -6.41 -2.38
C GLU A 49 -1.57 -5.45 -3.56
N ARG A 50 -1.84 -5.92 -4.78
CA ARG A 50 -1.60 -5.18 -6.04
C ARG A 50 -2.64 -5.51 -7.09
N LYS A 51 -3.03 -4.53 -7.92
CA LYS A 51 -4.16 -4.68 -8.85
C LYS A 51 -3.81 -5.12 -10.27
N TYR A 52 -2.53 -5.15 -10.64
CA TYR A 52 -2.04 -5.54 -11.97
C TYR A 52 -0.76 -6.40 -11.85
N ASP A 53 -0.72 -7.51 -12.60
CA ASP A 53 0.32 -8.55 -12.53
C ASP A 53 1.62 -8.23 -13.33
N ASP A 54 1.75 -7.07 -13.98
CA ASP A 54 2.75 -6.96 -15.06
C ASP A 54 4.18 -6.53 -14.67
N HIS A 55 4.48 -6.23 -13.40
CA HIS A 55 5.87 -5.94 -12.98
C HIS A 55 6.11 -6.27 -11.51
N ALA A 56 6.20 -7.57 -11.18
CA ALA A 56 6.65 -8.04 -9.87
C ALA A 56 8.15 -7.73 -9.58
N ASP A 57 8.94 -7.37 -10.60
CA ASP A 57 10.41 -7.36 -10.51
C ASP A 57 11.09 -5.98 -10.42
N LEU A 58 10.36 -4.86 -10.35
CA LEU A 58 10.98 -3.52 -10.42
C LEU A 58 11.34 -2.88 -9.06
N ILE A 59 11.50 -3.67 -7.99
CA ILE A 59 12.17 -3.19 -6.75
C ILE A 59 13.30 -4.15 -6.34
N ALA A 60 13.91 -4.81 -7.31
CA ALA A 60 15.28 -5.28 -7.21
C ALA A 60 16.12 -4.43 -8.19
N THR A 61 17.32 -4.03 -7.78
CA THR A 61 18.21 -3.09 -8.51
C THR A 61 17.96 -1.61 -8.23
N GLU A 62 18.26 -1.18 -7.00
CA GLU A 62 18.86 0.14 -6.77
C GLU A 62 19.61 0.19 -5.43
N ARG A 63 20.36 -0.86 -5.06
CA ARG A 63 21.22 -0.81 -3.86
C ARG A 63 22.32 -1.87 -3.75
N ASP A 64 22.93 -2.26 -4.87
CA ASP A 64 24.15 -3.09 -4.88
C ASP A 64 25.35 -2.39 -5.55
N ASP A 65 25.31 -1.05 -5.64
CA ASP A 65 26.43 -0.20 -6.05
C ASP A 65 26.65 0.92 -5.01
N GLN A 66 27.18 0.56 -3.83
CA GLN A 66 28.07 1.40 -3.00
C GLN A 66 28.62 0.66 -1.78
#